data_AF-A0A520KWV3-F1
#
_entry.id   AF-A0A520KWV3-F1
#
_cell.length_a   1.000
_cell.length_b   1.000
_cell.length_c   1.000
_cell.angle_alpha   90.00
_cell.angle_beta   90.00
_cell.angle_gamma   90.00
#
_symmetry.space_group_name_H-M   'P 1'
#
loop_
_entity.id
_entity.type
_entity.pdbx_description
1 polymer ?
#
loop_
_entity_poly.entity_id
_entity_poly.type
_entity_poly.pdbx_seq_one_letter_code
_entity_poly.pdbx_strand_id
1 'polypeptide(L)'
;MMMLDGITFGGFNVTDIKELFGRTEIPVMAFTRKMPNFTKIYEALRNLDQREKRIKIIKNGGEISEFKFDEHKIFYQKVGIEKEEVEEIIKEFTINSLIPEPVRVAHLISSGIARGRSTNRA
;
A
#
# COMPACT_ATOMS: atom_id res chain seq x y z
N MET A 1 -8.99 8.78 -7.82
CA MET A 1 -8.45 8.06 -6.65
C MET A 1 -7.24 7.24 -7.09
N MET A 2 -6.19 7.18 -6.27
CA MET A 2 -4.99 6.37 -6.47
C MET A 2 -4.95 5.19 -5.50
N MET A 3 -4.67 3.99 -6.02
CA MET A 3 -4.51 2.77 -5.22
C MET A 3 -3.06 2.27 -5.33
N LEU A 4 -2.42 2.05 -4.19
CA LEU A 4 -1.01 1.66 -4.09
C LEU A 4 -0.86 0.28 -3.43
N ASP A 5 0.11 -0.52 -3.89
CA ASP A 5 0.54 -1.78 -3.26
C ASP A 5 1.51 -1.49 -2.10
N GLY A 6 0.98 -0.85 -1.05
CA GLY A 6 1.72 -0.36 0.11
C GLY A 6 2.37 1.02 -0.11
N ILE A 7 3.05 1.52 0.93
CA ILE A 7 3.74 2.83 0.90
C ILE A 7 5.22 2.71 0.51
N THR A 8 5.73 1.50 0.26
CA THR A 8 7.13 1.24 -0.06
C THR A 8 7.26 0.54 -1.40
N PHE A 9 8.01 1.14 -2.33
CA PHE A 9 8.27 0.57 -3.65
C PHE A 9 9.74 0.11 -3.76
N GLY A 10 9.99 -0.97 -4.50
CA GLY A 10 11.36 -1.46 -4.73
C GLY A 10 12.13 -1.78 -3.43
N GLY A 11 11.42 -2.21 -2.38
CA GLY A 11 11.99 -2.51 -1.06
C GLY A 11 11.94 -1.33 -0.10
N PHE A 12 12.62 -0.23 -0.42
CA PHE A 12 12.80 0.87 0.56
C PHE A 12 12.39 2.25 0.07
N ASN A 13 11.93 2.41 -1.18
CA ASN A 13 11.49 3.71 -1.67
C ASN A 13 10.13 4.08 -1.05
N VAL A 14 10.17 4.79 0.08
CA VAL A 14 8.98 5.15 0.84
C VAL A 14 8.31 6.37 0.19
N THR A 15 7.01 6.24 -0.08
CA THR A 15 6.16 7.31 -0.60
C THR A 15 5.36 7.93 0.52
N ASP A 16 5.38 9.26 0.61
CA ASP A 16 4.53 10.00 1.52
C ASP A 16 3.14 10.19 0.89
N ILE A 17 2.17 9.38 1.35
CA ILE A 17 0.82 9.45 0.81
C ILE A 17 0.15 10.81 1.08
N LYS A 18 0.50 11.49 2.18
CA LYS A 18 -0.06 12.82 2.50
C LYS A 18 0.53 13.90 1.61
N GLU A 19 1.85 13.86 1.36
CA GLU A 19 2.48 14.75 0.38
C GLU A 19 1.89 14.51 -1.02
N LEU A 20 1.70 13.25 -1.39
CA LEU A 20 1.11 12.87 -2.68
C LEU A 20 -0.31 13.43 -2.84
N PHE A 21 -1.16 13.30 -1.82
CA PHE A 21 -2.48 13.91 -1.80
C PHE A 21 -2.39 15.44 -1.88
N GLY A 22 -1.55 16.08 -1.07
CA GLY A 22 -1.42 17.55 -1.08
C GLY A 22 -0.93 18.14 -2.40
N ARG A 23 -0.20 17.36 -3.21
CA ARG A 23 0.29 17.79 -4.54
C ARG A 23 -0.65 17.50 -5.69
N THR A 24 -1.48 16.46 -5.55
CA THR A 24 -2.33 15.99 -6.66
C THR A 24 -3.81 16.29 -6.43
N GLU A 25 -4.20 16.54 -5.19
CA GLU A 25 -5.59 16.60 -4.71
C GLU A 25 -6.42 15.33 -5.03
N ILE A 26 -5.75 14.24 -5.41
CA ILE A 26 -6.39 12.96 -5.71
C ILE A 26 -6.30 12.08 -4.45
N PRO A 27 -7.43 11.57 -3.92
CA PRO A 27 -7.41 10.68 -2.76
C PRO A 27 -6.50 9.47 -2.97
N VAL A 28 -5.72 9.11 -1.95
CA VAL A 28 -4.72 8.03 -2.02
C VAL A 28 -5.03 6.96 -0.98
N MET A 29 -4.97 5.71 -1.41
CA MET A 29 -5.07 4.53 -0.55
C MET A 29 -3.89 3.61 -0.81
N ALA A 30 -3.28 3.12 0.25
CA ALA A 30 -2.21 2.12 0.19
C ALA A 30 -2.66 0.85 0.90
N PHE A 31 -2.58 -0.28 0.20
CA PHE A 31 -3.05 -1.58 0.68
C PHE A 31 -1.89 -2.50 1.03
N THR A 32 -2.04 -3.30 2.09
CA THR A 32 -1.12 -4.39 2.42
C THR A 32 -1.87 -5.59 2.98
N ARG A 33 -1.44 -6.79 2.60
CA ARG A 33 -2.08 -8.06 3.02
C ARG A 33 -1.74 -8.44 4.45
N LYS A 34 -0.63 -7.92 4.98
CA LYS A 34 -0.13 -8.22 6.32
C LYS A 34 0.25 -6.92 7.00
N MET A 35 0.00 -6.87 8.30
CA MET A 35 0.44 -5.77 9.14
C MET A 35 1.96 -5.57 8.97
N PRO A 36 2.43 -4.37 8.60
CA PRO A 36 3.84 -4.07 8.49
C PRO A 36 4.56 -4.32 9.81
N ASN A 37 5.67 -5.05 9.78
CA ASN A 37 6.53 -5.22 10.95
C ASN A 37 7.48 -4.01 11.04
N PHE A 38 7.06 -2.98 11.76
CA PHE A 38 7.83 -1.75 11.91
C PHE A 38 9.23 -1.98 12.50
N THR A 39 9.40 -2.94 13.42
CA THR A 39 10.72 -3.30 13.96
C THR A 39 11.67 -3.73 12.85
N LYS A 40 11.25 -4.71 12.02
CA LYS A 40 12.04 -5.18 10.88
C LYS A 40 12.30 -4.09 9.85
N ILE A 41 11.31 -3.22 9.61
CA ILE A 41 11.46 -2.08 8.68
C ILE A 41 12.53 -1.11 9.21
N TYR A 42 12.49 -0.74 10.48
CA TYR A 42 13.46 0.18 11.07
C TYR A 42 14.87 -0.42 11.16
N GLU A 43 14.98 -1.72 11.40
CA GLU A 43 16.26 -2.44 11.33
C GLU A 43 16.83 -2.45 9.92
N ALA A 44 16.00 -2.75 8.91
CA ALA A 44 16.45 -2.78 7.53
C ALA A 44 16.82 -1.38 6.98
N LEU A 45 16.19 -0.33 7.50
CA LEU A 45 16.55 1.06 7.21
C LEU A 45 17.86 1.51 7.88
N ARG A 46 18.41 0.75 8.84
CA ARG A 46 19.59 1.17 9.64
C ARG A 46 20.82 1.44 8.78
N ASN A 47 21.01 0.65 7.73
CA ASN A 47 22.20 0.70 6.86
C ASN A 47 21.94 1.43 5.53
N LEU A 48 20.81 2.12 5.40
CA LEU A 48 20.43 2.81 4.17
C LEU A 48 20.59 4.31 4.30
N ASP A 49 21.03 4.95 3.21
CA ASP A 49 21.10 6.40 3.12
C ASP A 49 19.72 7.03 3.31
N GLN A 50 19.73 8.24 3.89
CA GLN A 50 18.52 9.04 4.17
C GLN A 50 17.50 8.31 5.07
N ARG A 51 17.96 7.38 5.93
CA ARG A 51 17.15 6.66 6.92
C ARG A 51 16.16 7.57 7.65
N GLU A 52 16.64 8.70 8.17
CA GLU A 52 15.81 9.64 8.96
C GLU A 52 14.64 10.18 8.15
N LYS A 53 14.88 10.56 6.89
CA LYS A 53 13.84 11.00 5.96
C LYS A 53 12.83 9.88 5.72
N ARG A 54 13.28 8.65 5.45
CA ARG A 54 12.41 7.49 5.23
C ARG A 54 11.56 7.17 6.45
N ILE A 55 12.13 7.20 7.65
CA ILE A 55 11.42 7.00 8.92
C ILE A 55 10.36 8.08 9.13
N LYS A 56 10.68 9.34 8.83
CA LYS A 56 9.73 10.45 8.94
C LYS A 56 8.52 10.22 8.02
N ILE A 57 8.75 9.78 6.78
CA ILE A 57 7.67 9.46 5.84
C ILE A 57 6.80 8.31 6.35
N ILE A 58 7.41 7.22 6.83
CA ILE A 58 6.67 6.06 7.37
C ILE A 58 5.77 6.50 8.53
N LYS A 59 6.29 7.32 9.45
CA LYS A 59 5.51 7.88 10.55
C LYS A 59 4.41 8.82 10.07
N ASN A 60 4.67 9.57 9.00
CA ASN A 60 3.68 10.50 8.43
C ASN A 60 2.54 9.77 7.71
N GLY A 61 2.77 8.54 7.22
CA GLY A 61 1.77 7.70 6.57
C GLY A 61 0.51 7.42 7.42
N GLY A 62 0.53 7.74 8.72
CA GLY A 62 -0.66 7.71 9.57
C GLY A 62 -1.02 6.31 10.05
N GLU A 63 -2.25 6.20 10.54
CA GLU A 63 -2.79 4.96 11.11
C GLU A 63 -3.06 3.92 10.03
N ILE A 64 -2.70 2.67 10.32
CA ILE A 64 -3.04 1.52 9.49
C ILE A 64 -4.37 0.97 9.99
N SER A 65 -5.40 1.09 9.16
CA SER A 65 -6.72 0.51 9.42
C SER A 65 -6.78 -0.93 8.93
N GLU A 66 -7.58 -1.76 9.61
CA GLU A 66 -7.88 -3.13 9.22
C GLU A 66 -9.33 -3.22 8.77
N PHE A 67 -9.57 -3.83 7.62
CA PHE A 67 -10.90 -4.19 7.16
C PHE A 67 -10.98 -5.71 6.98
N LYS A 68 -12.03 -6.31 7.55
CA LYS A 68 -12.28 -7.76 7.52
C LYS A 68 -13.50 -8.02 6.64
N PHE A 69 -13.37 -8.98 5.74
CA PHE A 69 -14.46 -9.44 4.87
C PHE A 69 -14.34 -10.95 4.70
N ASP A 70 -15.44 -11.67 4.90
CA ASP A 70 -15.47 -13.15 4.95
C ASP A 70 -14.39 -13.72 5.89
N GLU A 71 -13.55 -14.63 5.38
CA GLU A 71 -12.38 -15.21 6.09
C GLU A 71 -11.08 -14.42 5.85
N HIS A 72 -11.18 -13.27 5.19
CA HIS A 72 -10.04 -12.47 4.76
C HIS A 72 -9.94 -11.15 5.54
N LYS A 73 -8.72 -10.59 5.54
CA LYS A 73 -8.45 -9.27 6.06
C LYS A 73 -7.45 -8.54 5.20
N ILE A 74 -7.64 -7.23 5.10
CA ILE A 74 -6.75 -6.31 4.41
C ILE A 74 -6.43 -5.15 5.33
N PHE A 75 -5.19 -4.70 5.27
CA PHE A 75 -4.74 -3.50 5.97
C PHE A 75 -4.58 -2.37 4.96
N TYR A 76 -4.97 -1.16 5.35
CA TYR A 76 -4.88 -0.02 4.46
C TYR A 76 -4.52 1.27 5.21
N GLN A 77 -3.97 2.21 4.46
CA GLN A 77 -3.76 3.60 4.87
C GLN A 77 -4.51 4.49 3.88
N LYS A 78 -5.15 5.55 4.37
CA LYS A 78 -5.97 6.46 3.55
C LYS A 78 -5.58 7.91 3.78
N VAL A 79 -5.76 8.73 2.74
CA VAL A 79 -5.73 10.19 2.85
C VAL A 79 -6.66 10.82 1.80
N GLY A 80 -7.38 11.86 2.20
CA GLY A 80 -8.33 12.56 1.34
C GLY A 80 -9.62 11.78 1.03
N ILE A 81 -9.92 10.72 1.81
CA ILE A 81 -11.12 9.90 1.67
C ILE A 81 -11.57 9.40 3.05
N GLU A 82 -12.87 9.22 3.25
CA GLU A 82 -13.41 8.70 4.50
C GLU A 82 -13.32 7.19 4.62
N LYS A 83 -13.43 6.70 5.86
CA LYS A 83 -13.22 5.28 6.16
C LYS A 83 -14.29 4.42 5.50
N GLU A 84 -15.54 4.85 5.61
CA GLU A 84 -16.72 4.16 5.11
C GLU A 84 -16.63 3.99 3.59
N GLU A 85 -16.25 5.06 2.89
CA GLU A 85 -16.07 5.06 1.43
C GLU A 85 -14.94 4.11 1.00
N VAL A 86 -13.82 4.08 1.73
CA VAL A 86 -12.73 3.12 1.47
C VAL A 86 -13.21 1.68 1.62
N GLU A 87 -14.00 1.39 2.64
CA GLU A 87 -14.50 0.03 2.89
C GLU A 87 -15.51 -0.41 1.82
N GLU A 88 -16.33 0.50 1.29
CA GLU A 88 -17.20 0.25 0.13
C GLU A 88 -16.36 -0.06 -1.11
N ILE A 89 -15.33 0.74 -1.39
CA ILE A 89 -14.41 0.52 -2.51
C ILE A 89 -13.69 -0.83 -2.36
N ILE A 90 -13.24 -1.19 -1.16
CA ILE A 90 -12.62 -2.49 -0.95
C ILE A 90 -13.60 -3.62 -1.30
N LYS A 91 -14.86 -3.54 -0.87
CA LYS A 91 -15.87 -4.57 -1.18
C LYS A 91 -16.17 -4.66 -2.67
N GLU A 92 -16.30 -3.52 -3.36
CA GLU A 92 -16.66 -3.47 -4.78
C GLU A 92 -15.51 -3.96 -5.67
N PHE A 93 -14.26 -3.60 -5.34
CA PHE A 93 -13.11 -3.90 -6.16
C PHE A 93 -12.34 -5.16 -5.74
N THR A 94 -12.73 -5.86 -4.67
CA THR A 94 -12.08 -7.10 -4.24
C THR A 94 -12.96 -8.29 -4.61
N ILE A 95 -12.65 -8.93 -5.75
CA ILE A 95 -13.50 -10.00 -6.31
C ILE A 95 -12.90 -11.37 -6.00
N ASN A 96 -11.66 -11.63 -6.44
CA ASN A 96 -11.04 -12.96 -6.37
C ASN A 96 -9.75 -13.00 -5.55
N SER A 97 -9.40 -11.94 -4.82
CA SER A 97 -8.11 -11.83 -4.14
C SER A 97 -8.17 -11.11 -2.79
N LEU A 98 -7.02 -10.99 -2.12
CA LEU A 98 -6.88 -10.28 -0.84
C LEU A 98 -6.71 -8.76 -0.98
N ILE A 99 -6.60 -8.26 -2.20
CA ILE A 99 -6.36 -6.85 -2.53
C ILE A 99 -7.31 -6.39 -3.65
N PRO A 100 -7.57 -5.09 -3.80
CA PRO A 100 -8.39 -4.60 -4.90
C PRO A 100 -7.82 -5.02 -6.27
N GLU A 101 -8.70 -5.44 -7.17
CA GLU A 101 -8.39 -5.90 -8.53
C GLU A 101 -7.49 -4.90 -9.31
N PRO A 102 -7.67 -3.56 -9.23
CA PRO A 102 -6.75 -2.62 -9.89
C PRO A 102 -5.30 -2.75 -9.42
N VAL A 103 -5.08 -2.98 -8.12
CA VAL A 103 -3.74 -3.18 -7.54
C VAL A 103 -3.19 -4.53 -7.98
N ARG A 104 -4.02 -5.57 -7.98
CA ARG A 104 -3.64 -6.92 -8.44
C ARG A 104 -3.18 -6.92 -9.90
N VAL A 105 -3.93 -6.24 -10.78
CA VAL A 105 -3.59 -6.14 -12.21
C VAL A 105 -2.28 -5.38 -12.41
N ALA A 106 -2.07 -4.25 -11.70
CA ALA A 106 -0.81 -3.53 -11.74
C ALA A 106 0.39 -4.40 -11.30
N HIS A 107 0.20 -5.24 -10.27
CA HIS A 107 1.19 -6.20 -9.82
C HIS A 107 1.50 -7.27 -10.88
N LEU A 108 0.48 -7.81 -11.55
CA LEU A 108 0.66 -8.80 -12.62
C LEU A 108 1.41 -8.22 -13.82
N ILE A 109 1.06 -7.00 -14.25
CA ILE A 109 1.74 -6.32 -15.35
C ILE A 109 3.20 -6.05 -14.99
N SER A 110 3.47 -5.43 -13.84
CA SER A 110 4.83 -5.08 -13.41
C SER A 110 5.71 -6.32 -13.22
N SER A 111 5.17 -7.40 -12.65
CA SER A 111 5.90 -8.67 -12.51
C SER A 111 6.17 -9.34 -13.86
N GLY A 112 5.21 -9.30 -14.79
CA GLY A 112 5.38 -9.80 -16.16
C GLY A 112 6.49 -9.05 -16.92
N ILE A 113 6.52 -7.72 -16.80
CA ILE A 113 7.57 -6.89 -17.41
C ILE A 113 8.93 -7.16 -16.77
N ALA A 114 9.01 -7.18 -15.43
CA ALA A 114 10.29 -7.31 -14.72
C ALA A 114 10.93 -8.70 -14.86
N ARG A 115 10.12 -9.76 -14.95
CA ARG A 115 10.61 -11.16 -14.93
C ARG A 115 10.47 -11.90 -16.27
N GLY A 116 9.83 -11.28 -17.26
CA GLY A 116 9.48 -11.91 -18.55
C GLY A 116 8.42 -13.02 -18.44
N ARG A 117 7.79 -13.20 -17.26
CA ARG A 117 6.74 -14.19 -17.01
C ARG A 117 5.94 -13.82 -15.76
N SER A 118 4.61 -13.99 -15.80
CA SER A 118 3.74 -13.72 -14.65
C SER A 118 3.81 -14.87 -13.64
N THR A 119 3.84 -14.56 -12.34
CA THR A 119 3.74 -15.56 -11.27
C THR A 119 2.40 -15.42 -10.56
N ASN A 120 1.75 -16.53 -10.18
CA ASN A 120 0.45 -16.55 -9.48
C ASN A 120 0.47 -16.01 -8.02
N ARG A 121 1.50 -15.25 -7.63
CA ARG A 121 1.50 -14.53 -6.35
C ARG A 121 1.10 -13.09 -6.65
N ALA A 122 -0.03 -12.71 -6.06
CA ALA A 122 -1.13 -11.90 -6.58
C ALA A 122 -2.07 -11.73 -5.39
#